data_AF-A0A8T9CBP5-F1
#
_entry.id   AF-A0A8T9CBP5-F1
#
_cell.length_a   1.000
_cell.length_b   1.000
_cell.length_c   1.000
_cell.angle_alpha   90.00
_cell.angle_beta   90.00
_cell.angle_gamma   90.00
#
_symmetry.space_group_name_H-M   'P 1'
#
loop_
_entity.id
_entity.type
_entity.pdbx_description
1 polymer ?
#
loop_
_entity_poly.entity_id
_entity_poly.type
_entity_poly.pdbx_seq_one_letter_code
_entity_poly.pdbx_strand_id
1 'polypeptide(L)'
;MLLQSILLSLAAAHLAAGHGAIVKAVGDQGGSGTAVGIDASTPRDGTTRNPFQQDSTRFKNAAADACGETLGGGTNDPATQVPAMLAANGGQMPQTSAGGMVMMTLHQVNGDGAGPYDCMIDSTGAGTQWISMAVVTNVPGENSRSNAKATDFPLTAKVAADQTCTGEMGGMTGVCMVRCNNAARAGPFGGCVPVQMASAGNATAVAAKRHARNFNGF
;
A
#
# COMPACT_ATOMS: atom_id res chain seq x y z
N MET A 1 31.54 52.03 15.76
CA MET A 1 30.14 51.54 15.72
C MET A 1 29.69 51.54 14.28
N LEU A 2 29.46 50.37 13.68
CA LEU A 2 28.40 50.11 12.69
C LEU A 2 28.43 48.60 12.41
N LEU A 3 27.36 47.94 12.87
CA LEU A 3 27.14 46.50 12.92
C LEU A 3 27.23 45.84 11.53
N GLN A 4 28.04 44.79 11.43
CA GLN A 4 27.93 43.81 10.33
C GLN A 4 26.65 42.98 10.53
N SER A 5 25.61 43.31 9.77
CA SER A 5 24.40 42.50 9.66
C SER A 5 24.67 41.30 8.75
N ILE A 6 25.03 40.15 9.33
CA ILE A 6 24.99 38.87 8.64
C ILE A 6 23.51 38.43 8.60
N LEU A 7 22.85 38.63 7.46
CA LEU A 7 21.56 38.02 7.17
C LEU A 7 21.76 36.51 6.97
N LEU A 8 21.50 35.72 8.01
CA LEU A 8 21.28 34.28 7.90
C LEU A 8 19.94 34.07 7.18
N SER A 9 19.98 33.89 5.86
CA SER A 9 18.83 33.42 5.09
C SER A 9 18.57 31.95 5.43
N LEU A 10 17.67 31.70 6.38
CA LEU A 10 17.15 30.36 6.66
C LEU A 10 16.21 29.97 5.50
N ALA A 11 16.77 29.38 4.45
CA ALA A 11 15.97 28.73 3.42
C ALA A 11 15.19 27.60 4.11
N ALA A 12 13.91 27.83 4.38
CA ALA A 12 12.99 26.76 4.72
C ALA A 12 12.93 25.84 3.50
N ALA A 13 13.75 24.78 3.51
CA ALA A 13 13.59 23.69 2.58
C ALA A 13 12.19 23.13 2.83
N HIS A 14 11.24 23.56 2.00
CA HIS A 14 10.03 22.79 1.79
C HIS A 14 10.50 21.44 1.26
N LEU A 15 10.77 20.52 2.19
CA LEU A 15 10.67 19.10 1.92
C LEU A 15 9.25 18.94 1.38
N ALA A 16 9.12 19.01 0.06
CA ALA A 16 7.97 18.49 -0.63
C ALA A 16 7.90 17.05 -0.14
N ALA A 17 7.02 16.82 0.85
CA ALA A 17 6.72 15.49 1.31
C ALA A 17 6.09 14.84 0.10
N GLY A 18 6.79 13.86 -0.44
CA GLY A 18 6.25 13.06 -1.50
C GLY A 18 5.40 11.97 -0.98
N HIS A 19 4.57 11.45 -1.87
CA HIS A 19 3.46 10.63 -1.41
C HIS A 19 3.20 9.62 -2.49
N GLY A 20 3.33 8.36 -2.10
CA GLY A 20 2.87 7.21 -2.85
C GLY A 20 1.78 6.54 -2.03
N ALA A 21 0.65 6.25 -2.66
CA ALA A 21 -0.48 5.59 -2.03
C ALA A 21 -0.77 4.29 -2.77
N ILE A 22 -0.96 3.17 -2.07
CA ILE A 22 -1.37 1.92 -2.70
C ILE A 22 -2.89 1.91 -2.81
N VAL A 23 -3.39 2.38 -3.96
CA VAL A 23 -4.81 2.70 -4.18
C VAL A 23 -5.61 1.51 -4.70
N LYS A 24 -4.93 0.43 -5.08
CA LYS A 24 -5.55 -0.82 -5.51
C LYS A 24 -4.59 -1.97 -5.25
N ALA A 25 -5.14 -3.10 -4.86
CA ALA A 25 -4.46 -4.37 -4.74
C ALA A 25 -5.39 -5.49 -5.22
N VAL A 26 -4.81 -6.50 -5.85
CA VAL A 26 -5.47 -7.72 -6.35
C VAL A 26 -4.51 -8.87 -6.10
N GLY A 27 -5.00 -9.99 -5.58
CA GLY A 27 -4.17 -11.19 -5.42
C GLY A 27 -4.27 -12.08 -6.65
N ASP A 28 -3.36 -13.05 -6.80
CA ASP A 28 -3.35 -13.99 -7.94
C ASP A 28 -4.63 -14.84 -8.04
N GLN A 29 -5.34 -15.04 -6.94
CA GLN A 29 -6.65 -15.72 -6.88
C GLN A 29 -7.83 -14.74 -7.04
N GLY A 30 -7.56 -13.45 -7.30
CA GLY A 30 -8.56 -12.41 -7.49
C GLY A 30 -8.80 -11.58 -6.23
N GLY A 31 -10.06 -11.15 -6.04
CA GLY A 31 -10.41 -10.18 -5.00
C GLY A 31 -9.80 -8.80 -5.26
N SER A 32 -10.24 -7.80 -4.50
CA SER A 32 -9.67 -6.46 -4.58
C SER A 32 -9.72 -5.74 -3.25
N GLY A 33 -8.79 -4.82 -3.04
CA GLY A 33 -8.75 -3.93 -1.89
C GLY A 33 -7.79 -2.77 -2.15
N THR A 34 -7.47 -2.04 -1.10
CA THR A 34 -6.49 -0.94 -1.09
C THR A 34 -5.53 -1.15 0.08
N ALA A 35 -4.57 -0.25 0.27
CA ALA A 35 -3.92 -0.15 1.58
C ALA A 35 -4.89 0.39 2.64
N VAL A 36 -4.62 0.08 3.91
CA VAL A 36 -5.25 0.71 5.07
C VAL A 36 -4.94 2.21 5.07
N GLY A 37 -5.90 3.00 5.55
CA GLY A 37 -5.81 4.46 5.57
C GLY A 37 -6.15 5.16 4.26
N ILE A 38 -6.35 4.43 3.15
CA ILE A 38 -6.79 5.00 1.87
C ILE A 38 -8.23 5.52 1.98
N ASP A 39 -8.42 6.76 1.55
CA ASP A 39 -9.72 7.43 1.51
C ASP A 39 -10.13 7.63 0.04
N ALA A 40 -11.22 6.97 -0.35
CA ALA A 40 -11.75 7.03 -1.71
C ALA A 40 -12.20 8.45 -2.13
N SER A 41 -12.43 9.35 -1.19
CA SER A 41 -12.80 10.75 -1.45
C SER A 41 -11.59 11.65 -1.72
N THR A 42 -10.36 11.18 -1.45
CA THR A 42 -9.14 11.95 -1.71
C THR A 42 -8.93 12.11 -3.22
N PRO A 43 -8.93 13.33 -3.78
CA PRO A 43 -8.63 13.55 -5.19
C PRO A 43 -7.19 13.12 -5.51
N ARG A 44 -6.95 12.60 -6.71
CA ARG A 44 -5.64 12.04 -7.13
C ARG A 44 -5.13 12.58 -8.46
N ASP A 45 -5.63 13.74 -8.85
CA ASP A 45 -5.35 14.42 -10.11
C ASP A 45 -4.42 15.63 -9.95
N GLY A 46 -3.85 15.82 -8.75
CA GLY A 46 -2.93 16.91 -8.44
C GLY A 46 -1.74 16.48 -7.61
N THR A 47 -0.82 17.43 -7.37
CA THR A 47 0.52 17.13 -6.82
C THR A 47 0.82 17.83 -5.50
N THR A 48 -0.09 18.68 -5.02
CA THR A 48 0.04 19.42 -3.76
C THR A 48 -0.40 18.57 -2.57
N ARG A 49 0.08 18.92 -1.37
CA ARG A 49 -0.26 18.19 -0.14
C ARG A 49 -1.76 18.14 0.14
N ASN A 50 -2.41 19.30 0.02
CA ASN A 50 -3.85 19.41 0.19
C ASN A 50 -4.49 19.66 -1.19
N PRO A 51 -5.55 18.93 -1.58
CA PRO A 51 -6.11 17.75 -0.91
C PRO A 51 -5.43 16.41 -1.28
N PHE A 52 -4.51 16.39 -2.25
CA PHE A 52 -4.17 15.16 -3.00
C PHE A 52 -3.33 14.11 -2.26
N GLN A 53 -2.90 14.38 -1.02
CA GLN A 53 -1.96 13.52 -0.28
C GLN A 53 -2.47 13.12 1.10
N GLN A 54 -3.71 13.44 1.45
CA GLN A 54 -4.21 13.25 2.83
C GLN A 54 -4.17 11.80 3.29
N ASP A 55 -4.37 10.86 2.37
CA ASP A 55 -4.43 9.42 2.67
C ASP A 55 -3.14 8.66 2.33
N SER A 56 -2.08 9.40 1.98
CA SER A 56 -0.80 8.81 1.68
C SER A 56 -0.08 8.41 2.96
N THR A 57 0.22 7.12 3.08
CA THR A 57 0.88 6.58 4.27
C THR A 57 2.37 6.92 4.27
N ARG A 58 2.87 7.38 5.42
CA ARG A 58 4.30 7.52 5.73
C ARG A 58 4.67 6.58 6.88
N PHE A 59 5.83 5.93 6.78
CA PHE A 59 6.37 5.06 7.83
C PHE A 59 7.43 5.83 8.63
N LYS A 60 6.97 6.60 9.61
CA LYS A 60 7.80 7.44 10.47
C LYS A 60 7.30 7.44 11.91
N ASN A 61 8.11 8.01 12.80
CA ASN A 61 7.76 8.19 14.21
C ASN A 61 7.42 6.84 14.88
N ALA A 62 6.48 6.84 15.82
CA ALA A 62 6.03 5.64 16.51
C ALA A 62 5.39 4.59 15.58
N ALA A 63 4.99 4.96 14.36
CA ALA A 63 4.37 4.07 13.39
C ALA A 63 5.36 3.55 12.32
N ALA A 64 6.66 3.84 12.45
CA ALA A 64 7.68 3.51 11.44
C ALA A 64 7.80 2.01 11.17
N ASP A 65 7.64 1.19 12.20
CA ASP A 65 7.79 -0.27 12.15
C ASP A 65 6.45 -1.01 12.04
N ALA A 66 5.34 -0.28 11.96
CA ALA A 66 3.98 -0.82 11.83
C ALA A 66 3.38 -0.48 10.44
N CYS A 67 2.07 -0.23 10.38
CA CYS A 67 1.38 0.18 9.17
C CYS A 67 1.39 1.68 8.87
N GLY A 68 2.30 2.42 9.50
CA GLY A 68 2.51 3.84 9.25
C GLY A 68 1.34 4.72 9.70
N GLU A 69 1.36 5.96 9.24
CA GLU A 69 0.33 6.96 9.50
C GLU A 69 0.01 7.70 8.20
N THR A 70 -1.25 8.09 8.02
CA THR A 70 -1.65 8.97 6.93
C THR A 70 -1.61 10.43 7.38
N LEU A 71 -1.48 11.36 6.43
CA LEU A 71 -1.43 12.79 6.76
C LEU A 71 -2.74 13.32 7.37
N GLY A 72 -3.87 12.84 6.89
CA GLY A 72 -5.21 13.28 7.30
C GLY A 72 -5.87 12.37 8.33
N GLY A 73 -5.60 11.06 8.29
CA GLY A 73 -6.22 10.06 9.17
C GLY A 73 -5.40 9.67 10.40
N GLY A 74 -4.14 10.08 10.49
CA GLY A 74 -3.24 9.72 11.59
C GLY A 74 -2.74 8.28 11.51
N THR A 75 -2.34 7.71 12.66
CA THR A 75 -1.80 6.35 12.76
C THR A 75 -2.79 5.32 12.22
N ASN A 76 -2.32 4.46 11.32
CA ASN A 76 -3.13 3.36 10.80
C ASN A 76 -3.26 2.27 11.87
N ASP A 77 -4.49 1.78 12.01
CA ASP A 77 -4.84 0.68 12.90
C ASP A 77 -5.55 -0.41 12.09
N PRO A 78 -4.81 -1.46 11.65
CA PRO A 78 -5.39 -2.54 10.88
C PRO A 78 -6.60 -3.22 11.54
N ALA A 79 -6.61 -3.31 12.88
CA ALA A 79 -7.68 -4.00 13.60
C ALA A 79 -9.04 -3.32 13.44
N THR A 80 -9.05 -1.99 13.25
CA THR A 80 -10.27 -1.20 13.03
C THR A 80 -10.50 -0.88 11.56
N GLN A 81 -9.43 -0.58 10.81
CA GLN A 81 -9.53 -0.15 9.42
C GLN A 81 -9.84 -1.31 8.46
N VAL A 82 -9.30 -2.51 8.67
CA VAL A 82 -9.58 -3.65 7.78
C VAL A 82 -11.06 -4.07 7.80
N PRO A 83 -11.72 -4.22 8.99
CA PRO A 83 -13.16 -4.45 9.03
C PRO A 83 -13.98 -3.36 8.33
N ALA A 84 -13.60 -2.08 8.51
CA ALA A 84 -14.29 -0.95 7.86
C ALA A 84 -14.15 -1.00 6.32
N MET A 85 -12.94 -1.32 5.82
CA MET A 85 -12.69 -1.50 4.39
C MET A 85 -13.54 -2.64 3.81
N LEU A 86 -13.65 -3.75 4.53
CA LEU A 86 -14.46 -4.90 4.12
C LEU A 86 -15.95 -4.54 4.06
N ALA A 87 -16.45 -3.80 5.05
CA ALA A 87 -17.82 -3.30 5.03
C ALA A 87 -18.08 -2.39 3.82
N ALA A 88 -17.11 -1.53 3.48
CA ALA A 88 -17.23 -0.59 2.37
C ALA A 88 -17.13 -1.24 0.98
N ASN A 89 -16.43 -2.37 0.83
CA ASN A 89 -16.13 -2.98 -0.47
C ASN A 89 -16.88 -4.31 -0.73
N GLY A 90 -17.94 -4.59 0.04
CA GLY A 90 -18.76 -5.79 -0.13
C GLY A 90 -18.08 -7.08 0.35
N GLY A 91 -17.20 -6.99 1.34
CA GLY A 91 -16.53 -8.12 1.97
C GLY A 91 -15.42 -8.72 1.11
N GLN A 92 -14.77 -7.92 0.27
CA GLN A 92 -13.70 -8.39 -0.61
C GLN A 92 -12.31 -7.99 -0.09
N MET A 93 -11.33 -8.85 -0.32
CA MET A 93 -9.92 -8.58 -0.06
C MET A 93 -9.10 -9.27 -1.14
N PRO A 94 -7.91 -8.75 -1.50
CA PRO A 94 -6.99 -9.45 -2.38
C PRO A 94 -6.79 -10.90 -1.92
N GLN A 95 -7.09 -11.85 -2.80
CA GLN A 95 -7.01 -13.29 -2.53
C GLN A 95 -5.70 -13.82 -3.12
N THR A 96 -4.82 -14.34 -2.27
CA THR A 96 -3.51 -14.85 -2.69
C THR A 96 -3.40 -16.35 -2.52
N SER A 97 -2.45 -16.97 -3.22
CA SER A 97 -1.99 -18.33 -2.92
C SER A 97 -0.53 -18.30 -2.43
N ALA A 98 -0.12 -19.35 -1.71
CA ALA A 98 1.29 -19.55 -1.41
C ALA A 98 2.07 -19.73 -2.73
N GLY A 99 3.16 -18.99 -2.91
CA GLY A 99 3.91 -18.92 -4.17
C GLY A 99 3.29 -17.98 -5.22
N GLY A 100 2.12 -17.41 -4.94
CA GLY A 100 1.38 -16.49 -5.79
C GLY A 100 1.91 -15.05 -5.75
N MET A 101 1.03 -14.09 -6.03
CA MET A 101 1.41 -12.68 -6.21
C MET A 101 0.37 -11.74 -5.61
N VAL A 102 0.85 -10.59 -5.13
CA VAL A 102 0.04 -9.42 -4.81
C VAL A 102 0.36 -8.34 -5.83
N MET A 103 -0.61 -8.04 -6.70
CA MET A 103 -0.51 -7.01 -7.73
C MET A 103 -1.16 -5.72 -7.23
N MET A 104 -0.38 -4.66 -7.13
CA MET A 104 -0.77 -3.37 -6.60
C MET A 104 -0.67 -2.27 -7.65
N THR A 105 -1.51 -1.26 -7.48
CA THR A 105 -1.37 0.04 -8.15
C THR A 105 -0.91 1.04 -7.10
N LEU A 106 0.31 1.54 -7.28
CA LEU A 106 0.82 2.66 -6.52
C LEU A 106 0.50 3.94 -7.29
N HIS A 107 -0.26 4.82 -6.67
CA HIS A 107 -0.43 6.18 -7.13
C HIS A 107 0.71 7.06 -6.61
N GLN A 108 1.62 7.46 -7.50
CA GLN A 108 2.66 8.44 -7.19
C GLN A 108 2.08 9.86 -7.34
N VAL A 109 1.92 10.56 -6.23
CA VAL A 109 1.37 11.91 -6.23
C VAL A 109 2.38 12.93 -6.77
N ASN A 110 3.64 12.85 -6.33
CA ASN A 110 4.71 13.77 -6.75
C ASN A 110 6.09 13.09 -6.68
N GLY A 111 7.17 13.88 -6.74
CA GLY A 111 8.52 13.38 -7.01
C GLY A 111 9.05 12.28 -6.09
N ASP A 112 8.80 12.32 -4.77
CA ASP A 112 9.29 11.32 -3.80
C ASP A 112 8.34 10.16 -3.50
N GLY A 113 7.19 10.09 -4.16
CA GLY A 113 6.38 8.87 -4.19
C GLY A 113 6.91 7.81 -5.17
N ALA A 114 8.09 8.03 -5.78
CA ALA A 114 8.66 7.13 -6.76
C ALA A 114 9.39 5.94 -6.10
N GLY A 115 9.80 4.98 -6.92
CA GLY A 115 10.52 3.80 -6.45
C GLY A 115 12.05 3.94 -6.38
N PRO A 116 12.75 2.84 -6.09
CA PRO A 116 12.19 1.50 -5.89
C PRO A 116 11.47 1.36 -4.54
N TYR A 117 10.52 0.42 -4.49
CA TYR A 117 9.82 -0.02 -3.29
C TYR A 117 10.36 -1.38 -2.85
N ASP A 118 10.47 -1.56 -1.53
CA ASP A 118 10.62 -2.85 -0.88
C ASP A 118 9.27 -3.31 -0.32
N CYS A 119 9.01 -4.61 -0.36
CA CYS A 119 7.80 -5.21 0.17
C CYS A 119 8.12 -6.29 1.20
N MET A 120 7.23 -6.43 2.17
CA MET A 120 7.34 -7.40 3.26
C MET A 120 5.94 -7.85 3.70
N ILE A 121 5.85 -9.01 4.31
CA ILE A 121 4.60 -9.64 4.74
C ILE A 121 4.65 -10.02 6.21
N ASP A 122 3.53 -9.80 6.89
CA ASP A 122 3.25 -10.24 8.25
C ASP A 122 2.19 -11.36 8.20
N SER A 123 2.58 -12.53 8.71
CA SER A 123 1.73 -13.73 8.69
C SER A 123 0.50 -13.62 9.59
N THR A 124 0.51 -12.74 10.58
CA THR A 124 -0.56 -12.60 11.59
C THR A 124 -1.63 -11.60 11.19
N GLY A 125 -1.38 -10.80 10.15
CA GLY A 125 -2.25 -9.70 9.73
C GLY A 125 -2.15 -8.45 10.62
N ALA A 126 -1.46 -8.51 11.77
CA ALA A 126 -1.36 -7.38 12.71
C ALA A 126 -0.47 -6.24 12.17
N GLY A 127 0.45 -6.55 11.25
CA GLY A 127 1.36 -5.57 10.67
C GLY A 127 2.44 -5.12 11.66
N THR A 128 3.07 -6.08 12.34
CA THR A 128 4.10 -5.84 13.36
C THR A 128 5.33 -6.74 13.23
N GLN A 129 5.23 -7.82 12.46
CA GLN A 129 6.26 -8.83 12.24
C GLN A 129 6.48 -9.01 10.75
N TRP A 130 7.62 -8.56 10.23
CA TRP A 130 7.82 -8.46 8.79
C TRP A 130 8.83 -9.46 8.26
N ILE A 131 8.46 -10.14 7.18
CA ILE A 131 9.32 -11.01 6.39
C ILE A 131 9.43 -10.42 4.98
N SER A 132 10.64 -10.24 4.46
CA SER A 132 10.85 -9.65 3.14
C SER A 132 10.19 -10.47 2.02
N MET A 133 9.59 -9.77 1.07
CA MET A 133 9.02 -10.34 -0.16
C MET A 133 9.89 -9.97 -1.37
N ALA A 134 9.95 -10.86 -2.37
CA ALA A 134 10.55 -10.51 -3.64
C ALA A 134 9.63 -9.56 -4.43
N VAL A 135 10.15 -8.40 -4.86
CA VAL A 135 9.42 -7.47 -5.74
C VAL A 135 9.70 -7.84 -7.19
N VAL A 136 8.65 -8.22 -7.93
CA VAL A 136 8.72 -8.72 -9.32
C VAL A 136 8.58 -7.57 -10.33
N THR A 137 7.67 -6.63 -10.04
CA THR A 137 7.49 -5.41 -10.82
C THR A 137 7.61 -4.26 -9.84
N ASN A 138 8.52 -3.33 -10.10
CA ASN A 138 8.76 -2.20 -9.20
C ASN A 138 8.37 -0.87 -9.85
N VAL A 139 8.05 0.09 -9.01
CA VAL A 139 7.72 1.46 -9.40
C VAL A 139 9.01 2.13 -9.91
N PRO A 140 8.98 2.80 -11.06
CA PRO A 140 10.17 3.46 -11.60
C PRO A 140 10.61 4.62 -10.69
N GLY A 141 11.92 4.86 -10.65
CA GLY A 141 12.53 5.92 -9.87
C GLY A 141 13.94 5.57 -9.47
N GLU A 142 14.68 6.59 -9.04
CA GLU A 142 16.02 6.44 -8.49
C GLU A 142 16.05 7.10 -7.11
N ASN A 143 16.48 6.37 -6.08
CA ASN A 143 16.50 6.87 -4.70
C ASN A 143 15.14 7.45 -4.25
N SER A 144 14.05 6.76 -4.61
CA SER A 144 12.67 7.19 -4.36
C SER A 144 12.27 8.46 -5.10
N ARG A 145 12.97 8.87 -6.16
CA ARG A 145 12.68 10.10 -6.91
C ARG A 145 12.37 9.83 -8.39
N SER A 146 11.40 10.55 -8.93
CA SER A 146 11.14 10.64 -10.38
C SER A 146 10.45 11.96 -10.75
N ASN A 147 10.31 12.22 -12.05
CA ASN A 147 9.59 13.40 -12.55
C ASN A 147 8.09 13.17 -12.73
N ALA A 148 7.56 11.97 -12.45
CA ALA A 148 6.13 11.70 -12.53
C ALA A 148 5.31 12.54 -11.54
N LYS A 149 4.04 12.75 -11.89
CA LYS A 149 3.09 13.64 -11.21
C LYS A 149 1.70 13.03 -11.35
N ALA A 150 1.02 12.77 -10.23
CA ALA A 150 -0.31 12.16 -10.21
C ALA A 150 -0.41 10.96 -11.17
N THR A 151 0.51 9.99 -11.03
CA THR A 151 0.68 8.88 -11.99
C THR A 151 0.58 7.55 -11.28
N ASP A 152 -0.18 6.63 -11.87
CA ASP A 152 -0.28 5.25 -11.40
C ASP A 152 0.85 4.39 -11.97
N PHE A 153 1.48 3.60 -11.12
CA PHE A 153 2.49 2.62 -11.48
C PHE A 153 2.15 1.23 -10.92
N PRO A 154 2.47 0.17 -11.66
CA PRO A 154 2.34 -1.18 -11.15
C PRO A 154 3.44 -1.46 -10.11
N LEU A 155 3.05 -2.14 -9.04
CA LEU A 155 3.94 -2.72 -8.04
C LEU A 155 3.49 -4.17 -7.80
N THR A 156 4.37 -5.16 -7.90
CA THR A 156 3.99 -6.57 -7.73
C THR A 156 4.97 -7.26 -6.80
N ALA A 157 4.45 -7.84 -5.72
CA ALA A 157 5.23 -8.58 -4.73
C ALA A 157 4.86 -10.06 -4.77
N LYS A 158 5.88 -10.94 -4.69
CA LYS A 158 5.72 -12.39 -4.71
C LYS A 158 5.51 -12.93 -3.30
N VAL A 159 4.45 -13.71 -3.14
CA VAL A 159 4.20 -14.48 -1.91
C VAL A 159 5.13 -15.69 -1.90
N ALA A 160 5.81 -15.95 -0.78
CA ALA A 160 6.67 -17.12 -0.66
C ALA A 160 5.86 -18.43 -0.77
N ALA A 161 6.49 -19.50 -1.27
CA ALA A 161 5.82 -20.78 -1.48
C ALA A 161 5.41 -21.49 -0.19
N ASP A 162 6.07 -21.14 0.91
CA ASP A 162 5.85 -21.61 2.28
C ASP A 162 5.13 -20.56 3.15
N GLN A 163 4.68 -19.44 2.56
CA GLN A 163 3.92 -18.44 3.30
C GLN A 163 2.63 -19.06 3.83
N THR A 164 2.35 -18.77 5.10
CA THR A 164 1.05 -19.04 5.73
C THR A 164 0.50 -17.77 6.34
N CYS A 165 -0.82 -17.63 6.33
CA CYS A 165 -1.51 -16.51 6.97
C CYS A 165 -2.39 -17.04 8.09
N THR A 166 -2.26 -16.48 9.29
CA THR A 166 -2.95 -16.91 10.50
C THR A 166 -3.89 -15.84 11.07
N GLY A 167 -3.87 -14.63 10.50
CA GLY A 167 -4.69 -13.53 10.96
C GLY A 167 -6.18 -13.78 10.74
N GLU A 168 -6.98 -13.19 11.61
CA GLU A 168 -8.43 -13.10 11.49
C GLU A 168 -8.85 -11.64 11.64
N MET A 169 -9.44 -11.06 10.60
CA MET A 169 -9.92 -9.67 10.60
C MET A 169 -11.19 -9.52 9.77
N GLY A 170 -12.16 -8.77 10.29
CA GLY A 170 -13.42 -8.48 9.59
C GLY A 170 -14.20 -9.72 9.15
N GLY A 171 -14.15 -10.80 9.95
CA GLY A 171 -14.82 -12.07 9.66
C GLY A 171 -14.10 -12.95 8.65
N MET A 172 -12.93 -12.55 8.16
CA MET A 172 -12.10 -13.37 7.27
C MET A 172 -10.95 -14.00 8.03
N THR A 173 -10.69 -15.27 7.71
CA THR A 173 -9.59 -16.06 8.25
C THR A 173 -8.49 -16.20 7.20
N GLY A 174 -7.25 -16.45 7.65
CA GLY A 174 -6.10 -16.57 6.77
C GLY A 174 -5.64 -15.22 6.22
N VAL A 175 -5.70 -14.17 7.03
CA VAL A 175 -5.29 -12.81 6.66
C VAL A 175 -3.81 -12.59 6.98
N CYS A 176 -3.07 -12.09 5.99
CA CYS A 176 -1.74 -11.51 6.15
C CYS A 176 -1.81 -10.00 5.93
N MET A 177 -0.76 -9.29 6.36
CA MET A 177 -0.56 -7.87 6.03
C MET A 177 0.66 -7.73 5.14
N VAL A 178 0.50 -7.12 3.96
CA VAL A 178 1.61 -6.81 3.06
C VAL A 178 1.94 -5.34 3.17
N ARG A 179 3.14 -5.01 3.62
CA ARG A 179 3.65 -3.64 3.62
C ARG A 179 4.58 -3.46 2.43
N CYS A 180 4.40 -2.37 1.70
CA CYS A 180 5.39 -1.91 0.74
C CYS A 180 5.71 -0.44 0.98
N ASN A 181 7.00 -0.09 0.94
CA ASN A 181 7.46 1.28 1.07
C ASN A 181 8.73 1.55 0.26
N ASN A 182 8.91 2.78 -0.17
CA ASN A 182 10.18 3.24 -0.73
C ASN A 182 11.18 3.65 0.38
N ALA A 183 12.31 4.26 0.01
CA ALA A 183 13.37 4.71 0.91
C ALA A 183 13.44 6.24 1.04
N ALA A 184 12.35 6.96 0.79
CA ALA A 184 12.35 8.42 0.79
C ALA A 184 12.69 9.00 2.18
N ARG A 185 13.62 9.96 2.22
CA ARG A 185 14.06 10.61 3.49
C ARG A 185 12.94 11.44 4.15
N ALA A 186 12.03 11.98 3.34
CA ALA A 186 10.85 12.70 3.83
C ALA A 186 9.85 11.79 4.57
N GLY A 187 10.07 10.47 4.51
CA GLY A 187 9.26 9.41 5.07
C GLY A 187 9.21 8.31 4.04
N PRO A 188 9.63 7.07 4.33
CA PRO A 188 9.25 5.97 3.46
C PRO A 188 7.74 6.05 3.20
N PHE A 189 7.34 6.05 1.94
CA PHE A 189 5.94 6.18 1.52
C PHE A 189 5.46 4.87 0.91
N GLY A 190 4.18 4.56 1.05
CA GLY A 190 3.57 3.37 0.48
C GLY A 190 2.28 2.98 1.18
N GLY A 191 2.21 1.77 1.72
CA GLY A 191 1.03 1.33 2.47
C GLY A 191 1.08 -0.12 2.96
N CYS A 192 0.13 -0.44 3.82
CA CYS A 192 -0.16 -1.78 4.33
C CYS A 192 -1.44 -2.31 3.68
N VAL A 193 -1.34 -3.39 2.91
CA VAL A 193 -2.45 -4.02 2.20
C VAL A 193 -2.80 -5.33 2.91
N PRO A 194 -4.00 -5.47 3.48
CA PRO A 194 -4.44 -6.75 3.99
C PRO A 194 -4.72 -7.68 2.80
N VAL A 195 -4.26 -8.93 2.89
CA VAL A 195 -4.49 -9.96 1.88
C VAL A 195 -4.98 -11.21 2.56
N GLN A 196 -5.87 -11.96 1.91
CA GLN A 196 -6.35 -13.23 2.42
C GLN A 196 -5.75 -14.35 1.58
N MET A 197 -5.13 -15.31 2.24
CA MET A 197 -4.75 -16.55 1.58
C MET A 197 -6.02 -17.35 1.28
N ALA A 198 -6.28 -17.59 0.00
CA ALA A 198 -7.49 -18.29 -0.44
C ALA A 198 -7.53 -19.70 0.18
N SER A 199 -8.62 -20.00 0.90
CA SER A 199 -8.88 -21.37 1.35
C SER A 199 -9.25 -22.26 0.16
N ALA A 200 -9.07 -23.57 0.28
CA ALA A 200 -9.41 -24.53 -0.76
C ALA A 200 -10.87 -24.42 -1.26
N GLY A 201 -11.79 -23.93 -0.41
CA GLY A 201 -13.20 -23.70 -0.78
C GLY A 201 -13.47 -22.44 -1.61
N ASN A 202 -12.64 -21.40 -1.50
CA ASN A 202 -12.76 -20.18 -2.32
C ASN A 202 -12.15 -20.38 -3.71
N ALA A 203 -11.11 -21.21 -3.84
CA ALA A 203 -10.49 -21.54 -5.12
C ALA A 203 -11.49 -22.22 -6.09
N THR A 204 -12.35 -23.09 -5.57
CA THR A 204 -13.42 -23.76 -6.35
C THR A 204 -14.51 -22.78 -6.81
N ALA A 205 -14.89 -21.81 -5.98
CA ALA A 205 -15.85 -20.77 -6.36
C ALA A 205 -15.30 -19.84 -7.45
N VAL A 206 -14.01 -19.47 -7.37
CA VAL A 206 -13.33 -18.66 -8.40
C VAL A 206 -13.17 -19.45 -9.71
N ALA A 207 -12.80 -20.73 -9.65
CA ALA A 207 -12.73 -21.60 -10.82
C ALA A 207 -14.10 -21.75 -11.49
N ALA A 208 -15.17 -21.96 -10.72
CA ALA A 208 -16.54 -22.02 -11.24
C ALA A 208 -16.96 -20.70 -11.90
N LYS A 209 -16.60 -19.55 -11.33
CA LYS A 209 -16.91 -18.22 -11.89
C LYS A 209 -16.07 -17.85 -13.12
N ARG A 210 -14.85 -18.42 -13.26
CA ARG A 210 -14.06 -18.34 -14.50
C ARG A 210 -14.64 -19.25 -15.58
N HIS A 211 -15.09 -20.45 -15.21
CA HIS A 211 -15.75 -21.37 -16.13
C HIS A 211 -17.06 -20.79 -16.68
N ALA A 212 -17.92 -20.25 -15.80
CA ALA A 212 -19.18 -19.61 -16.20
C ALA A 212 -18.99 -18.41 -17.16
N ARG A 213 -17.92 -17.63 -16.99
CA ARG A 213 -17.59 -16.52 -17.90
C ARG A 213 -17.12 -16.98 -19.28
N ASN A 214 -16.43 -18.12 -19.36
CA ASN A 214 -16.06 -18.71 -20.65
C ASN A 214 -17.25 -19.35 -21.39
N PHE A 215 -18.30 -19.76 -20.67
CA PHE A 215 -19.51 -20.33 -21.28
C PHE A 215 -20.49 -19.29 -21.82
N ASN A 216 -20.60 -18.11 -21.18
CA ASN A 216 -21.48 -17.02 -21.62
C ASN A 216 -20.86 -16.10 -22.71
N GLY A 217 -19.75 -16.52 -23.32
CA GLY A 217 -19.05 -15.81 -24.40
C GLY A 217 -19.39 -16.29 -25.81
N PHE A 218 -20.46 -17.08 -25.97
CA PHE A 218 -21.03 -17.50 -27.26
C PHE A 218 -22.42 -16.89 -27.45
#